data_AF-A0A971IEG7-F1
#
_entry.id   AF-A0A971IEG7-F1
#
_cell.length_a   1.000
_cell.length_b   1.000
_cell.length_c   1.000
_cell.angle_alpha   90.00
_cell.angle_beta   90.00
_cell.angle_gamma   90.00
#
_symmetry.space_group_name_H-M   'P 1'
#
loop_
_entity.id
_entity.type
_entity.pdbx_description
1 polymer ?
#
loop_
_entity_poly.entity_id
_entity_poly.type
_entity_poly.pdbx_seq_one_letter_code
_entity_poly.pdbx_strand_id
1 'polypeptide(L)' 'VPGGGFFVWLELPADVSATHLLPVAERHGLAFAPGSRFCTDGADTHVRLAFSLYDEDRLAEGARRLGAALADGARRD' A
#
# COMPACT_ATOMS: atom_id res chain seq x y z
N VAL A 1 10.52 6.47 10.05
CA VAL A 1 9.53 7.44 9.51
C VAL A 1 10.30 8.54 8.78
N PRO A 2 9.90 8.96 7.56
CA PRO A 2 10.66 9.94 6.79
C PRO A 2 10.72 11.31 7.48
N GLY A 3 11.82 12.05 7.29
CA GLY A 3 12.02 13.40 7.83
C GLY A 3 11.37 14.53 7.01
N GLY A 4 10.62 14.19 5.94
CA GLY A 4 9.94 15.11 5.04
C GLY A 4 9.51 14.43 3.73
N GLY A 5 8.77 15.15 2.88
CA GLY A 5 8.30 14.68 1.56
C GLY A 5 6.79 14.42 1.49
N PHE A 6 6.36 13.67 0.46
CA PHE A 6 4.93 13.44 0.18
C PHE A 6 4.52 11.96 0.24
N PHE A 7 5.49 11.05 0.32
CA PHE A 7 5.27 9.62 0.21
C PHE A 7 5.94 8.85 1.33
N VAL A 8 5.29 7.78 1.77
CA VAL A 8 5.95 6.71 2.51
C VAL A 8 6.13 5.50 1.60
N TRP A 9 7.27 4.84 1.76
CA TRP A 9 7.56 3.55 1.14
C TRP A 9 7.36 2.49 2.21
N LEU A 10 6.42 1.59 1.97
CA LEU A 10 6.02 0.55 2.93
C LEU A 10 6.32 -0.82 2.32
N GLU A 11 6.98 -1.66 3.10
CA GLU A 11 7.13 -3.09 2.80
C GLU A 11 5.93 -3.85 3.38
N LEU A 12 5.26 -4.63 2.52
CA LEU A 12 4.20 -5.56 2.88
C LEU A 12 4.81 -6.88 3.40
N PRO A 13 4.02 -7.76 4.04
CA PRO A 13 4.48 -9.11 4.34
C PRO A 13 5.05 -9.82 3.10
N ALA A 14 6.08 -10.63 3.27
CA ALA A 14 6.84 -11.22 2.16
C ALA A 14 6.00 -12.12 1.23
N ASP A 15 4.90 -12.65 1.75
CA ASP A 15 3.91 -13.46 1.02
C ASP A 15 2.84 -12.62 0.32
N VAL A 16 2.93 -11.27 0.34
CA VAL A 16 1.94 -10.37 -0.25
C VAL A 16 2.49 -9.70 -1.51
N SER A 17 1.77 -9.85 -2.62
CA SER A 17 2.02 -9.08 -3.84
C SER A 17 1.23 -7.78 -3.82
N ALA A 18 1.92 -6.64 -3.88
CA ALA A 18 1.33 -5.31 -4.01
C ALA A 18 0.53 -5.18 -5.30
N THR A 19 1.01 -5.78 -6.40
CA THR A 19 0.29 -5.78 -7.68
C THR A 19 -1.04 -6.51 -7.57
N HIS A 20 -1.09 -7.66 -6.89
CA HIS A 20 -2.35 -8.40 -6.66
C HIS A 20 -3.22 -7.79 -5.56
N LEU A 21 -2.62 -7.13 -4.56
CA LEU A 21 -3.35 -6.47 -3.49
C LEU A 21 -4.07 -5.21 -3.97
N LEU A 22 -3.55 -4.49 -4.97
CA LEU A 22 -4.15 -3.24 -5.44
C LEU A 22 -5.66 -3.36 -5.79
N PRO A 23 -6.11 -4.30 -6.65
CA PRO A 23 -7.54 -4.43 -6.94
C PRO A 23 -8.38 -4.87 -5.73
N VAL A 24 -7.78 -5.49 -4.71
CA VAL A 24 -8.44 -5.80 -3.45
C VAL A 24 -8.60 -4.52 -2.63
N ALA A 25 -7.53 -3.75 -2.46
CA ALA A 25 -7.55 -2.46 -1.76
C ALA A 25 -8.55 -1.48 -2.38
N GLU A 26 -8.67 -1.45 -3.71
CA GLU A 26 -9.63 -0.59 -4.41
C GLU A 26 -11.09 -0.90 -4.03
N ARG A 27 -11.43 -2.18 -3.80
CA ARG A 27 -12.76 -2.57 -3.28
C ARG A 27 -13.01 -2.10 -1.85
N HIS A 28 -11.95 -1.94 -1.06
CA HIS A 28 -11.99 -1.35 0.28
C HIS A 28 -11.91 0.19 0.25
N GLY A 29 -11.91 0.81 -0.93
CA GLY A 29 -11.86 2.27 -1.08
C GLY A 29 -10.48 2.86 -0.77
N LEU A 30 -9.42 2.10 -1.01
CA LEU A 30 -8.02 2.54 -0.91
C LEU A 30 -7.29 2.30 -2.24
N ALA A 31 -6.47 3.26 -2.67
CA ALA A 31 -5.56 3.07 -3.79
C ALA A 31 -4.13 3.40 -3.37
N PHE A 32 -3.16 2.72 -3.98
CA PHE A 32 -1.73 2.96 -3.80
C PHE A 32 -0.97 2.64 -5.09
N ALA A 33 0.32 3.01 -5.16
CA ALA A 33 1.15 2.61 -6.28
C ALA A 33 2.01 1.38 -5.91
N PRO A 34 1.89 0.25 -6.62
CA PRO A 34 2.76 -0.91 -6.41
C PRO A 34 4.22 -0.55 -6.66
N GLY A 35 5.11 -1.10 -5.86
CA GLY A 35 6.54 -0.82 -5.90
C GLY A 35 7.21 -1.31 -7.18
N SER A 36 6.66 -2.35 -7.80
CA SER A 36 7.05 -2.87 -9.13
C SER A 36 7.02 -1.82 -10.25
N ARG A 37 6.31 -0.70 -10.08
CA ARG A 37 6.31 0.42 -11.04
C ARG A 37 7.55 1.31 -10.94
N PHE A 38 8.34 1.18 -9.88
CA PHE A 38 9.47 2.08 -9.56
C PHE A 38 10.82 1.37 -9.44
N CYS A 39 10.82 0.03 -9.48
CA CYS A 39 12.02 -0.79 -9.47
C CYS A 39 11.88 -1.91 -10.51
N THR A 40 12.98 -2.21 -11.20
CA THR A 40 13.03 -3.29 -12.20
C THR A 40 13.06 -4.68 -11.57
N ASP A 41 13.54 -4.80 -10.32
CA ASP A 41 13.67 -6.08 -9.60
C ASP A 41 13.17 -5.97 -8.15
N GLY A 42 12.46 -7.00 -7.68
CA GLY A 42 12.29 -7.30 -6.25
C GLY A 42 11.37 -6.40 -5.43
N ALA A 43 10.62 -5.47 -6.03
CA ALA A 43 9.78 -4.51 -5.28
C ALA A 43 8.27 -4.79 -5.30
N ASP A 44 7.84 -5.98 -5.72
CA ASP A 44 6.40 -6.32 -5.71
C ASP A 44 5.84 -6.51 -4.30
N THR A 45 6.69 -6.61 -3.27
CA THR A 45 6.26 -6.58 -1.86
C THR A 45 6.15 -5.16 -1.31
N HIS A 46 6.35 -4.12 -2.13
CA HIS A 46 6.38 -2.74 -1.65
C HIS A 46 5.22 -1.91 -2.20
N VAL A 47 4.80 -0.91 -1.45
CA VAL A 47 3.81 0.09 -1.87
C VAL A 47 4.30 1.50 -1.59
N ARG A 48 3.95 2.42 -2.48
CA ARG A 48 4.12 3.86 -2.28
C ARG A 48 2.78 4.50 -1.95
N LEU A 49 2.70 5.10 -0.77
CA LEU A 49 1.50 5.78 -0.27
C LEU A 49 1.75 7.29 -0.26
N ALA A 50 0.87 8.06 -0.89
CA ALA A 50 0.87 9.51 -0.81
C ALA A 50 0.06 9.95 0.43
N PHE A 51 0.66 10.74 1.32
CA PHE A 51 -0.01 11.22 2.52
C PHE A 51 -0.28 12.73 2.50
N SER A 52 0.39 13.48 1.62
CA SER A 52 0.48 14.95 1.68
C SER A 52 -0.82 15.73 1.45
N LEU A 53 -1.87 15.08 0.96
CA LEU A 53 -3.16 15.71 0.64
C LEU A 53 -4.26 15.38 1.66
N TYR A 54 -3.96 14.59 2.69
CA TYR A 54 -4.94 14.04 3.61
C TYR A 54 -4.68 14.49 5.04
N ASP A 55 -5.75 14.77 5.77
CA ASP A 55 -5.73 15.00 7.21
C ASP A 55 -5.51 13.69 8.00
N GLU A 56 -5.23 13.80 9.30
CA GLU A 56 -4.93 12.67 10.16
C GLU A 56 -6.06 11.63 10.21
N ASP A 57 -7.33 12.07 10.22
CA ASP A 57 -8.48 11.19 10.27
C ASP A 57 -8.61 10.34 8.99
N ARG A 58 -8.42 10.96 7.82
CA ARG A 58 -8.40 10.27 6.53
C ARG A 58 -7.21 9.33 6.40
N LEU A 59 -6.04 9.71 6.94
CA LEU A 59 -4.87 8.82 6.97
C LEU A 59 -5.12 7.61 7.87
N ALA A 60 -5.70 7.80 9.05
CA ALA A 60 -6.07 6.71 9.95
C ALA A 60 -7.11 5.77 9.31
N GLU A 61 -8.08 6.32 8.58
CA GLU A 61 -9.04 5.53 7.81
C GLU A 61 -8.39 4.76 6.65
N GLY A 62 -7.47 5.40 5.92
CA GLY A 62 -6.69 4.73 4.88
C GLY A 62 -5.88 3.55 5.42
N ALA A 63 -5.28 3.70 6.60
CA ALA A 63 -4.56 2.62 7.28
C ALA A 63 -5.49 1.46 7.69
N ARG A 64 -6.70 1.76 8.18
CA ARG A 64 -7.72 0.72 8.49
C ARG A 64 -8.13 -0.06 7.23
N ARG A 65 -8.39 0.64 6.12
CA ARG A 65 -8.73 0.02 4.83
C ARG A 65 -7.60 -0.86 4.29
N LEU A 66 -6.35 -0.42 4.44
CA LEU A 66 -5.19 -1.24 4.08
C LEU A 66 -5.16 -2.54 4.89
N GLY A 67 -5.39 -2.45 6.21
CA GLY A 67 -5.49 -3.62 7.08
C GLY A 67 -6.62 -4.57 6.67
N ALA A 68 -7.80 -4.03 6.33
CA ALA A 68 -8.93 -4.83 5.84
C ALA A 68 -8.62 -5.53 4.51
N ALA A 69 -7.99 -4.83 3.55
CA ALA A 69 -7.57 -5.41 2.28
C ALA A 69 -6.55 -6.55 2.44
N LEU A 70 -5.59 -6.39 3.37
CA LEU A 70 -4.62 -7.43 3.70
C LEU A 70 -5.28 -8.67 4.31
N ALA A 71 -6.31 -8.49 5.13
CA ALA A 71 -7.07 -9.60 5.71
C ALA A 71 -7.98 -10.31 4.69
N ASP A 72 -8.52 -9.58 3.72
CA ASP A 72 -9.44 -10.08 2.68
C ASP A 72 -8.74 -10.94 1.62
N GLY A 73 -7.50 -10.61 1.25
CA GLY A 73 -6.66 -11.55 0.50
C GLY A 73 -5.68 -10.90 -0.46
N ALA A 74 -4.40 -11.19 -0.21
CA ALA A 74 -3.35 -11.17 -1.22
C ALA A 74 -2.19 -12.02 -0.70
N ARG A 75 -2.37 -13.35 -0.62
CA ARG A 75 -1.22 -14.25 -0.43
C ARG A 75 -0.74 -14.69 -1.81
N ARG A 76 0.57 -14.77 -2.01
CA ARG A 76 1.19 -15.36 -3.19
C ARG A 76 0.86 -16.86 -3.20
N ASP A 77 0.46 -17.37 -4.37
CA ASP A 77 0.42 -18.81 -4.64
C ASP A 77 1.83 -19.41 -4.68
#